data_AF-A0ABD5WQ91-F1
#
_entry.id   AF-A0ABD5WQ91-F1
#
_cell.length_a   1.000
_cell.length_b   1.000
_cell.length_c   1.000
_cell.angle_alpha   90.00
_cell.angle_beta   90.00
_cell.angle_gamma   90.00
#
_symmetry.space_group_name_H-M   'P 1'
#
loop_
_entity.id
_entity.type
_entity.pdbx_description
1 polymer ?
#
loop_
_entity_poly.entity_id
_entity_poly.type
_entity_poly.pdbx_seq_one_letter_code
_entity_poly.pdbx_strand_id
1 'polypeptide(L)'
;MVSTANSTGTGRRLLGSLAVLFAVVAAAVVLLPNPLADAFFAAWVVGSVLIALVGGIAAWTNRTPLAWVAAVLLTGLSITAMLSFGPYVAPAAVCLLGAALLSHRTGPRGNARKTIAANPPSVRETVLKTGAGLGSIVLGAVLVYVSAVTGSGLFDACANETLACALENTHWFAVGGSVLGLLAVGVGGWLLWKQIYVARVLTSKQLG
;
A
#
# COMPACT_ATOMS: atom_id res chain seq x y z
N MET A 1 8.11 -2.01 30.12
CA MET A 1 7.97 -1.93 28.65
C MET A 1 6.91 -2.89 28.04
N VAL A 2 6.02 -3.51 28.83
CA VAL A 2 5.07 -4.53 28.35
C VAL A 2 3.78 -3.95 27.70
N SER A 3 3.45 -2.68 27.99
CA SER A 3 2.17 -2.08 27.56
C SER A 3 2.10 -1.72 26.05
N THR A 4 3.22 -1.35 25.41
CA THR A 4 3.23 -0.87 24.01
C THR A 4 3.18 -1.99 22.96
N ALA A 5 3.62 -3.20 23.32
CA ALA A 5 3.58 -4.36 22.42
C ALA A 5 2.14 -4.90 22.25
N ASN A 6 1.34 -4.87 23.32
CA ASN A 6 -0.07 -5.24 23.26
C ASN A 6 -0.90 -4.20 22.51
N SER A 7 -0.67 -2.90 22.73
CA SER A 7 -1.41 -1.85 22.03
C SER A 7 -1.15 -1.81 20.52
N THR A 8 0.10 -2.03 20.08
CA THR A 8 0.44 -2.14 18.65
C THR A 8 -0.12 -3.40 17.99
N GLY A 9 -0.18 -4.52 18.74
CA GLY A 9 -0.81 -5.76 18.31
C GLY A 9 -2.32 -5.61 18.09
N THR A 10 -3.03 -4.99 19.02
CA THR A 10 -4.48 -4.72 18.91
C THR A 10 -4.76 -3.68 17.83
N GLY A 11 -3.96 -2.61 17.76
CA GLY A 11 -4.12 -1.53 16.77
C GLY A 11 -4.00 -2.02 15.32
N ARG A 12 -3.02 -2.89 15.00
CA ARG A 12 -2.89 -3.43 13.62
C ARG A 12 -4.08 -4.31 13.24
N ARG A 13 -4.62 -5.08 14.19
CA ARG A 13 -5.76 -5.97 13.98
C ARG A 13 -7.03 -5.16 13.75
N LEU A 14 -7.25 -4.14 14.58
CA LEU A 14 -8.38 -3.21 14.44
C LEU A 14 -8.34 -2.49 13.08
N LEU A 15 -7.19 -1.92 12.71
CA LEU A 15 -7.03 -1.24 11.42
C LEU A 15 -7.18 -2.19 10.23
N GLY A 16 -6.66 -3.42 10.33
CA GLY A 16 -6.86 -4.46 9.32
C GLY A 16 -8.34 -4.84 9.16
N SER A 17 -9.06 -5.01 10.26
CA SER A 17 -10.49 -5.31 10.26
C SER A 17 -11.33 -4.13 9.74
N LEU A 18 -10.99 -2.91 10.12
CA LEU A 18 -11.62 -1.69 9.59
C LEU A 18 -11.40 -1.55 8.09
N ALA A 19 -10.21 -1.86 7.57
CA ALA A 19 -9.94 -1.81 6.15
C ALA A 19 -10.83 -2.78 5.36
N VAL A 20 -11.02 -4.00 5.86
CA VAL A 20 -11.95 -4.98 5.26
C VAL A 20 -13.38 -4.44 5.30
N LEU A 21 -13.81 -3.89 6.44
CA LEU A 21 -15.16 -3.35 6.60
C LEU A 21 -15.43 -2.19 5.62
N PHE A 22 -14.49 -1.25 5.49
CA PHE A 22 -14.60 -0.16 4.52
C PHE A 22 -14.64 -0.66 3.07
N ALA A 23 -13.82 -1.65 2.72
CA ALA A 23 -13.83 -2.23 1.37
C ALA A 23 -15.17 -2.93 1.07
N VAL A 24 -15.74 -3.66 2.04
CA VAL A 24 -17.05 -4.32 1.90
C VAL A 24 -18.18 -3.30 1.77
N VAL A 25 -18.17 -2.24 2.59
CA VAL A 25 -19.16 -1.15 2.50
C VAL A 25 -19.06 -0.44 1.15
N ALA A 26 -17.84 -0.14 0.68
CA ALA A 26 -17.63 0.44 -0.65
C ALA A 26 -18.18 -0.47 -1.74
N ALA A 27 -17.94 -1.77 -1.66
CA ALA A 27 -18.47 -2.73 -2.62
C ALA A 27 -20.00 -2.78 -2.60
N ALA A 28 -20.63 -2.76 -1.43
CA ALA A 28 -22.08 -2.72 -1.30
C ALA A 28 -22.67 -1.44 -1.92
N VAL A 29 -22.10 -0.26 -1.61
CA VAL A 29 -22.57 1.02 -2.15
C VAL A 29 -22.45 1.09 -3.67
N VAL A 30 -21.38 0.55 -4.24
CA VAL A 30 -21.14 0.59 -5.68
C VAL A 30 -21.94 -0.47 -6.44
N LEU A 31 -22.10 -1.68 -5.88
CA LEU A 31 -22.72 -2.81 -6.59
C LEU A 31 -24.23 -2.95 -6.36
N LEU A 32 -24.77 -2.58 -5.19
CA LEU A 32 -26.22 -2.73 -4.92
C LEU A 32 -27.14 -1.92 -5.83
N PRO A 33 -26.81 -0.68 -6.26
CA PRO A 33 -27.70 0.09 -7.13
C PRO A 33 -27.82 -0.50 -8.54
N ASN A 34 -26.76 -1.14 -9.05
CA ASN A 34 -26.68 -1.70 -10.39
C ASN A 34 -25.72 -2.91 -10.43
N PRO A 35 -26.15 -4.10 -9.97
CA PRO A 35 -25.27 -5.24 -9.65
C PRO A 35 -24.54 -5.85 -10.85
N LEU A 36 -24.92 -5.48 -12.07
CA LEU A 36 -24.41 -6.03 -13.32
C LEU A 36 -24.25 -4.98 -14.43
N ALA A 37 -24.33 -3.68 -14.12
CA ALA A 37 -24.17 -2.67 -15.16
C ALA A 37 -22.78 -2.74 -15.81
N ASP A 38 -21.79 -3.33 -15.11
CA ASP A 38 -20.46 -3.48 -15.68
C ASP A 38 -19.56 -4.53 -14.96
N ALA A 39 -19.25 -5.63 -15.64
CA ALA A 39 -18.40 -6.70 -15.11
C ALA A 39 -16.96 -6.22 -14.82
N PHE A 40 -16.49 -5.20 -15.54
CA PHE A 40 -15.16 -4.63 -15.33
C PHE A 40 -15.08 -3.88 -14.00
N PHE A 41 -16.03 -2.99 -13.72
CA PHE A 41 -16.10 -2.29 -12.42
C PHE A 41 -16.32 -3.27 -11.27
N ALA A 42 -17.18 -4.27 -11.45
CA ALA A 42 -17.38 -5.31 -10.45
C ALA A 42 -16.09 -6.07 -10.13
N ALA A 43 -15.28 -6.41 -11.14
CA ALA A 43 -14.00 -7.07 -10.94
C ALA A 43 -13.01 -6.22 -10.12
N TRP A 44 -12.92 -4.91 -10.38
CA TRP A 44 -12.05 -4.01 -9.63
C TRP A 44 -12.51 -3.79 -8.19
N VAL A 45 -13.82 -3.62 -7.98
CA VAL A 45 -14.42 -3.46 -6.65
C VAL A 45 -14.24 -4.74 -5.82
N VAL A 46 -14.52 -5.91 -6.39
CA VAL A 46 -14.29 -7.20 -5.74
C VAL A 46 -12.78 -7.41 -5.48
N GLY A 47 -11.93 -7.01 -6.43
CA GLY A 47 -10.48 -7.00 -6.27
C GLY A 47 -10.03 -6.19 -5.05
N SER A 48 -10.63 -5.02 -4.81
CA SER A 48 -10.36 -4.20 -3.63
C SER A 48 -10.68 -4.92 -2.32
N VAL A 49 -11.79 -5.65 -2.28
CA VAL A 49 -12.21 -6.45 -1.12
C VAL A 49 -11.25 -7.60 -0.88
N LEU A 50 -10.84 -8.32 -1.94
CA LEU A 50 -9.87 -9.40 -1.85
C LEU A 50 -8.51 -8.89 -1.35
N ILE A 51 -8.01 -7.79 -1.90
CA ILE A 51 -6.77 -7.16 -1.44
C ILE A 51 -6.90 -6.75 0.04
N ALA A 52 -8.05 -6.18 0.43
CA ALA A 52 -8.28 -5.78 1.81
C ALA A 52 -8.31 -6.96 2.78
N LEU A 53 -8.94 -8.08 2.39
CA LEU A 53 -8.95 -9.33 3.14
C LEU A 53 -7.53 -9.89 3.29
N VAL A 54 -6.78 -9.99 2.20
CA VAL A 54 -5.39 -10.47 2.21
C VAL A 54 -4.53 -9.59 3.13
N GLY A 55 -4.66 -8.27 3.04
CA GLY A 55 -3.96 -7.33 3.90
C GLY A 55 -4.38 -7.41 5.37
N GLY A 56 -5.67 -7.59 5.65
CA GLY A 56 -6.22 -7.79 6.99
C GLY A 56 -5.70 -9.08 7.63
N ILE A 57 -5.72 -10.20 6.89
CA ILE A 57 -5.14 -11.48 7.32
C ILE A 57 -3.64 -11.35 7.55
N ALA A 58 -2.92 -10.62 6.68
CA ALA A 58 -1.50 -10.35 6.86
C ALA A 58 -1.21 -9.54 8.13
N ALA A 59 -2.04 -8.53 8.41
CA ALA A 59 -1.96 -7.74 9.64
C ALA A 59 -2.22 -8.62 10.87
N TRP A 60 -3.16 -9.57 10.81
CA TRP A 60 -3.42 -10.50 11.90
C TRP A 60 -2.28 -11.50 12.15
N THR A 61 -1.75 -12.09 11.08
CA THR A 61 -0.68 -13.10 11.09
C THR A 61 0.74 -12.50 11.26
N ASN A 62 0.85 -11.18 11.37
CA ASN A 62 2.11 -10.44 11.47
C ASN A 62 3.08 -10.69 10.30
N ARG A 63 2.53 -10.94 9.10
CA ARG A 63 3.29 -11.04 7.85
C ARG A 63 3.45 -9.65 7.23
N THR A 64 4.39 -8.88 7.80
CA THR A 64 4.74 -7.51 7.35
C THR A 64 4.88 -7.33 5.84
N PRO A 65 5.60 -8.17 5.06
CA PRO A 65 5.74 -7.94 3.62
C PRO A 65 4.41 -8.05 2.90
N LEU A 66 3.56 -8.99 3.32
CA LEU A 66 2.28 -9.26 2.69
C LEU A 66 1.25 -8.15 3.01
N ALA A 67 1.28 -7.62 4.23
CA ALA A 67 0.49 -6.46 4.62
C ALA A 67 0.91 -5.19 3.87
N TRP A 68 2.22 -5.00 3.66
CA TRP A 68 2.76 -3.87 2.91
C TRP A 68 2.39 -3.92 1.43
N VAL A 69 2.54 -5.09 0.79
CA VAL A 69 2.14 -5.28 -0.61
C VAL A 69 0.65 -5.04 -0.78
N ALA A 70 -0.19 -5.59 0.10
CA ALA A 70 -1.63 -5.37 0.05
C ALA A 70 -1.99 -3.89 0.23
N ALA A 71 -1.33 -3.18 1.15
CA ALA A 71 -1.54 -1.74 1.33
C ALA A 71 -1.15 -0.95 0.07
N VAL A 72 0.01 -1.20 -0.51
CA VAL A 72 0.46 -0.53 -1.74
C VAL A 72 -0.47 -0.81 -2.92
N LEU A 73 -0.89 -2.07 -3.10
CA LEU A 73 -1.84 -2.43 -4.15
C LEU A 73 -3.18 -1.73 -3.96
N LEU A 74 -3.69 -1.66 -2.73
CA LEU A 74 -4.97 -1.00 -2.45
C LEU A 74 -4.88 0.52 -2.60
N THR A 75 -3.76 1.13 -2.20
CA THR A 75 -3.51 2.55 -2.44
C THR A 75 -3.41 2.84 -3.94
N GLY A 76 -2.73 1.97 -4.68
CA GLY A 76 -2.61 2.11 -6.12
C GLY A 76 -3.94 1.96 -6.83
N LEU A 77 -4.75 1.00 -6.40
CA LEU A 77 -6.11 0.83 -6.84
C LEU A 77 -6.96 2.08 -6.55
N SER A 78 -6.84 2.65 -5.35
CA SER A 78 -7.56 3.87 -4.96
C SER A 78 -7.19 5.08 -5.83
N ILE A 79 -5.92 5.20 -6.25
CA ILE A 79 -5.44 6.31 -7.08
C ILE A 79 -5.89 6.12 -8.54
N THR A 80 -5.76 4.90 -9.08
CA THR A 80 -6.21 4.59 -10.45
C THR A 80 -7.73 4.67 -10.59
N ALA A 81 -8.47 4.35 -9.53
CA ALA A 81 -9.92 4.48 -9.48
C ALA A 81 -10.42 5.88 -9.09
N MET A 82 -9.54 6.85 -8.83
CA MET A 82 -9.87 8.14 -8.20
C MET A 82 -10.87 8.99 -9.02
N LEU A 83 -11.00 8.71 -10.32
CA LEU A 83 -11.96 9.35 -11.21
C LEU A 83 -13.35 8.68 -11.23
N SER A 84 -13.51 7.50 -10.64
CA SER A 84 -14.79 6.75 -10.66
C SER A 84 -15.27 6.30 -9.27
N PHE A 85 -14.51 5.46 -8.55
CA PHE A 85 -14.93 4.94 -7.24
C PHE A 85 -13.83 4.99 -6.15
N GLY A 86 -12.67 5.56 -6.47
CA GLY A 86 -11.51 5.67 -5.59
C GLY A 86 -11.80 6.33 -4.24
N PRO A 87 -12.64 7.40 -4.13
CA PRO A 87 -12.98 7.98 -2.83
C PRO A 87 -13.63 6.98 -1.85
N TYR A 88 -14.36 5.98 -2.36
CA TYR A 88 -14.99 4.95 -1.52
C TYR A 88 -13.98 3.92 -0.98
N VAL A 89 -12.90 3.66 -1.74
CA VAL A 89 -11.85 2.69 -1.37
C VAL A 89 -10.70 3.33 -0.59
N ALA A 90 -10.54 4.66 -0.69
CA ALA A 90 -9.49 5.42 0.00
C ALA A 90 -9.42 5.18 1.52
N PRO A 91 -10.54 5.15 2.28
CA PRO A 91 -10.51 4.86 3.71
C PRO A 91 -9.93 3.47 4.03
N ALA A 92 -10.23 2.47 3.19
CA ALA A 92 -9.69 1.12 3.33
C ALA A 92 -8.17 1.09 3.10
N ALA A 93 -7.69 1.81 2.07
CA ALA A 93 -6.27 1.96 1.78
C ALA A 93 -5.51 2.62 2.93
N VAL A 94 -6.06 3.71 3.51
CA VAL A 94 -5.47 4.39 4.66
C VAL A 94 -5.38 3.47 5.88
N CYS A 95 -6.44 2.73 6.17
CA CYS A 95 -6.46 1.77 7.28
C CYS A 95 -5.41 0.67 7.09
N LEU A 96 -5.25 0.14 5.86
CA LEU A 96 -4.25 -0.88 5.55
C LEU A 96 -2.81 -0.37 5.60
N LEU A 97 -2.56 0.85 5.14
CA LEU A 97 -1.27 1.51 5.32
C LEU A 97 -0.95 1.67 6.81
N GLY A 98 -1.91 2.14 7.61
CA GLY A 98 -1.77 2.22 9.06
C GLY A 98 -1.47 0.86 9.71
N ALA A 99 -2.19 -0.18 9.30
CA ALA A 99 -1.98 -1.55 9.77
C ALA A 99 -0.58 -2.08 9.40
N ALA A 100 -0.11 -1.83 8.17
CA ALA A 100 1.20 -2.22 7.71
C ALA A 100 2.32 -1.50 8.49
N LEU A 101 2.19 -0.18 8.69
CA LEU A 101 3.10 0.63 9.50
C LEU A 101 3.18 0.13 10.94
N LEU A 102 2.04 -0.22 11.55
CA LEU A 102 2.00 -0.80 12.89
C LEU A 102 2.57 -2.22 12.95
N SER A 103 2.34 -3.05 11.93
CA SER A 103 2.93 -4.40 11.87
C SER A 103 4.45 -4.34 11.84
N HIS A 104 5.05 -3.35 11.18
CA HIS A 104 6.48 -3.10 11.25
C HIS A 104 6.99 -2.54 12.58
N ARG A 105 6.12 -1.96 13.41
CA ARG A 105 6.47 -1.47 14.75
C ARG A 105 6.39 -2.57 15.82
N THR A 106 5.78 -3.71 15.52
CA THR A 106 5.89 -4.89 16.40
C THR A 106 7.37 -5.25 16.49
N GLY A 107 7.91 -5.24 17.72
CA GLY A 107 9.34 -5.07 17.99
C GLY A 107 10.28 -6.09 17.35
N PRO A 108 11.60 -5.85 17.46
CA PRO A 108 12.62 -6.63 16.76
C PRO A 108 12.50 -8.13 17.03
N ARG A 109 12.35 -8.93 15.96
CA ARG A 109 12.42 -10.40 16.10
C ARG A 109 13.76 -10.75 16.74
N GLY A 110 13.76 -11.52 17.83
CA GLY A 110 14.97 -11.80 18.62
C GLY A 110 16.16 -12.26 17.77
N ASN A 111 15.90 -13.09 16.76
CA ASN A 111 16.92 -13.57 15.83
C ASN A 111 17.47 -12.45 14.93
N ALA A 112 16.61 -11.63 14.33
CA ALA A 112 17.05 -10.51 13.49
C ALA A 112 17.83 -9.44 14.29
N ARG A 113 17.43 -9.21 15.55
CA ARG A 113 18.12 -8.28 16.45
C ARG A 113 19.53 -8.77 16.77
N LYS A 114 19.69 -10.06 17.07
CA LYS A 114 21.00 -10.69 17.30
C LYS A 114 21.91 -10.58 16.08
N THR A 115 21.40 -10.88 14.88
CA THR A 115 22.19 -10.80 13.64
C THR A 115 22.64 -9.38 13.32
N ILE A 116 21.75 -8.39 13.43
CA ILE A 116 22.10 -6.97 13.18
C ILE A 116 23.08 -6.44 14.23
N ALA A 117 22.93 -6.87 15.50
CA ALA A 117 23.83 -6.46 16.57
C ALA A 117 25.22 -7.12 16.48
N ALA A 118 25.31 -8.32 15.89
CA ALA A 118 26.56 -9.03 15.62
C ALA A 118 27.27 -8.48 14.39
N ASN A 119 26.52 -8.09 13.36
CA ASN A 119 27.05 -7.55 12.10
C ASN A 119 26.31 -6.26 11.71
N PRO A 120 26.70 -5.10 12.27
CA PRO A 120 26.08 -3.83 11.91
C PRO A 120 26.40 -3.47 10.46
N PRO A 121 25.41 -2.98 9.68
CA PRO A 121 25.67 -2.54 8.31
C PRO A 121 26.59 -1.32 8.28
N SER A 122 27.38 -1.21 7.22
CA SER A 122 28.28 -0.07 7.06
C SER A 122 27.51 1.22 6.77
N VAL A 123 28.11 2.38 7.11
CA VAL A 123 27.53 3.70 6.80
C VAL A 123 27.28 3.86 5.31
N ARG A 124 28.26 3.46 4.48
CA ARG A 124 28.15 3.51 3.02
C ARG A 124 26.98 2.68 2.48
N GLU A 125 26.81 1.46 2.99
CA GLU A 125 25.70 0.58 2.61
C GLU A 125 24.34 1.15 3.03
N THR A 126 24.28 1.76 4.22
CA THR A 126 23.08 2.41 4.74
C THR A 126 22.70 3.62 3.89
N VAL A 127 23.66 4.48 3.52
CA VAL A 127 23.44 5.64 2.65
C VAL A 127 22.98 5.18 1.25
N LEU A 128 23.64 4.18 0.66
CA LEU A 128 23.25 3.64 -0.65
C LEU A 128 21.83 3.08 -0.66
N LYS A 129 21.46 2.25 0.32
CA LYS A 129 20.11 1.67 0.41
C LYS A 129 19.04 2.71 0.70
N THR A 130 19.37 3.72 1.51
CA THR A 130 18.46 4.84 1.81
C THR A 130 18.26 5.70 0.57
N GLY A 131 19.35 6.04 -0.12
CA GLY A 131 19.32 6.79 -1.37
C GLY A 131 18.54 6.06 -2.48
N ALA A 132 18.76 4.75 -2.64
CA ALA A 132 18.00 3.92 -3.56
C ALA A 132 16.51 3.89 -3.21
N GLY A 133 16.16 3.77 -1.92
CA GLY A 133 14.78 3.82 -1.45
C GLY A 133 14.10 5.16 -1.75
N LEU A 134 14.77 6.27 -1.43
CA LEU A 134 14.29 7.63 -1.72
C LEU A 134 14.14 7.88 -3.22
N GLY A 135 15.16 7.53 -4.01
CA GLY A 135 15.14 7.67 -5.46
C GLY A 135 14.00 6.90 -6.10
N SER A 136 13.76 5.65 -5.64
CA SER A 136 12.64 4.82 -6.08
C SER A 136 11.28 5.45 -5.77
N ILE A 137 11.12 6.09 -4.60
CA ILE A 137 9.88 6.80 -4.23
C ILE A 137 9.67 8.03 -5.12
N VAL A 138 10.69 8.86 -5.27
CA VAL A 138 10.60 10.10 -6.07
C VAL A 138 10.30 9.75 -7.52
N LEU A 139 11.06 8.82 -8.11
CA LEU A 139 10.86 8.39 -9.49
C LEU A 139 9.47 7.76 -9.67
N GLY A 140 9.04 6.91 -8.74
CA GLY A 140 7.73 6.28 -8.77
C GLY A 140 6.60 7.31 -8.68
N ALA A 141 6.70 8.30 -7.78
CA ALA A 141 5.70 9.36 -7.64
C ALA A 141 5.63 10.25 -8.88
N VAL A 142 6.78 10.62 -9.46
CA VAL A 142 6.85 11.36 -10.73
C VAL A 142 6.21 10.55 -11.85
N LEU A 143 6.49 9.25 -11.94
CA LEU A 143 5.89 8.38 -12.94
C LEU A 143 4.37 8.30 -12.79
N VAL A 144 3.86 8.15 -11.56
CA VAL A 144 2.41 8.19 -11.29
C VAL A 144 1.81 9.53 -11.72
N TYR A 145 2.44 10.65 -11.35
CA TYR A 145 1.95 11.98 -11.70
C TYR A 145 1.92 12.20 -13.21
N VAL A 146 3.01 11.86 -13.91
CA VAL A 146 3.10 12.00 -15.38
C VAL A 146 2.12 11.08 -16.08
N SER A 147 1.95 9.85 -15.63
CA SER A 147 1.02 8.91 -16.26
C SER A 147 -0.44 9.21 -15.95
N ALA A 148 -0.77 9.58 -14.71
CA ALA A 148 -2.16 9.73 -14.27
C ALA A 148 -2.73 11.14 -14.39
N VAL A 149 -1.89 12.18 -14.29
CA VAL A 149 -2.33 13.58 -14.12
C VAL A 149 -1.98 14.43 -15.33
N THR A 150 -0.72 14.44 -15.77
CA THR A 150 -0.28 15.32 -16.87
C THR A 150 -0.19 14.63 -18.23
N GLY A 151 -0.29 13.30 -18.29
CA GLY A 151 -0.44 12.53 -19.52
C GLY A 151 -1.86 12.63 -20.08
N SER A 152 -2.17 11.78 -21.06
CA SER A 152 -3.45 11.72 -21.79
C SER A 152 -4.72 11.42 -20.93
N GLY A 153 -4.63 11.48 -19.59
CA GLY A 153 -5.62 10.93 -18.67
C GLY A 153 -5.74 9.41 -18.77
N LEU A 154 -6.17 8.72 -17.70
CA LEU A 154 -6.37 7.27 -17.77
C LEU A 154 -7.51 6.88 -18.74
N PHE A 155 -8.53 7.74 -18.86
CA PHE A 155 -9.78 7.43 -19.56
C PHE A 155 -10.31 8.58 -20.45
N ASP A 156 -9.50 9.62 -20.66
CA ASP A 156 -9.87 10.83 -21.42
C ASP A 156 -11.27 11.38 -21.05
N ALA A 157 -11.99 12.06 -21.97
CA ALA A 157 -13.36 12.54 -21.73
C ALA A 157 -14.41 11.43 -21.45
N CYS A 158 -14.08 10.17 -21.68
CA CYS A 158 -15.00 9.03 -21.53
C CYS A 158 -15.02 8.40 -20.13
N ALA A 159 -14.36 9.01 -19.14
CA ALA A 159 -14.42 8.56 -17.75
C ALA A 159 -15.85 8.53 -17.15
N ASN A 160 -16.78 9.33 -17.70
CA ASN A 160 -18.17 9.42 -17.28
C ASN A 160 -19.18 8.80 -18.27
N GLU A 161 -18.69 8.16 -19.34
CA GLU A 161 -19.49 7.55 -20.41
C GLU A 161 -19.59 6.02 -20.26
N THR A 162 -20.20 5.34 -21.23
CA THR A 162 -20.31 3.88 -21.25
C THR A 162 -18.93 3.15 -21.29
N LEU A 163 -18.88 1.93 -20.71
CA LEU A 163 -17.68 1.09 -20.66
C LEU A 163 -16.97 0.91 -22.00
N ALA A 164 -17.75 0.76 -23.08
CA ALA A 164 -17.21 0.58 -24.42
C ALA A 164 -16.31 1.76 -24.80
N CYS A 165 -16.75 2.99 -24.51
CA CYS A 165 -15.92 4.17 -24.73
C CYS A 165 -14.68 4.20 -23.81
N ALA A 166 -14.84 3.82 -22.54
CA ALA A 166 -13.73 3.81 -21.60
C ALA A 166 -12.65 2.78 -21.99
N LEU A 167 -13.02 1.53 -22.34
CA LEU A 167 -12.09 0.47 -22.74
C LEU A 167 -11.40 0.76 -24.08
N GLU A 168 -12.14 1.31 -25.04
CA GLU A 168 -11.62 1.68 -26.35
C GLU A 168 -10.65 2.86 -26.26
N ASN A 169 -10.89 3.82 -25.37
CA ASN A 169 -10.04 5.00 -25.16
C ASN A 169 -9.14 4.90 -23.93
N THR A 170 -9.02 3.71 -23.31
CA THR A 170 -8.11 3.53 -22.17
C THR A 170 -6.68 3.63 -22.66
N HIS A 171 -5.94 4.62 -22.15
CA HIS A 171 -4.52 4.71 -22.36
C HIS A 171 -3.80 3.68 -21.47
N TRP A 172 -3.70 2.43 -21.94
CA TRP A 172 -3.06 1.33 -21.20
C TRP A 172 -1.63 1.63 -20.77
N PHE A 173 -0.91 2.46 -21.53
CA PHE A 173 0.42 2.96 -21.12
C PHE A 173 0.37 3.85 -19.88
N ALA A 174 -0.64 4.71 -19.74
CA ALA A 174 -0.85 5.52 -18.55
C ALA A 174 -1.18 4.64 -17.35
N VAL A 175 -2.09 3.66 -17.52
CA VAL A 175 -2.43 2.68 -16.48
C VAL A 175 -1.18 1.89 -16.04
N GLY A 176 -0.43 1.34 -16.99
CA GLY A 176 0.80 0.60 -16.72
C GLY A 176 1.87 1.45 -16.03
N GLY A 177 2.06 2.70 -16.48
CA GLY A 177 2.98 3.65 -15.86
C GLY A 177 2.62 3.99 -14.42
N SER A 178 1.34 4.23 -14.14
CA SER A 178 0.86 4.45 -12.77
C SER A 178 1.09 3.24 -11.88
N VAL A 179 0.76 2.02 -12.34
CA VAL A 179 1.00 0.78 -11.58
C VAL A 179 2.49 0.59 -11.28
N LEU A 180 3.37 0.77 -12.28
CA LEU A 180 4.81 0.68 -12.09
C LEU A 180 5.34 1.73 -11.12
N GLY A 181 4.83 2.97 -11.20
CA GLY A 181 5.22 4.04 -10.29
C GLY A 181 4.81 3.75 -8.85
N LEU A 182 3.61 3.21 -8.64
CA LEU A 182 3.13 2.79 -7.32
C LEU A 182 3.94 1.62 -6.75
N LEU A 183 4.33 0.65 -7.58
CA LEU A 183 5.23 -0.43 -7.18
C LEU A 183 6.60 0.13 -6.76
N ALA A 184 7.15 1.08 -7.52
CA ALA A 184 8.42 1.73 -7.18
C ALA A 184 8.34 2.50 -5.85
N VAL A 185 7.24 3.22 -5.59
CA VAL A 185 6.99 3.86 -4.29
C VAL A 185 6.89 2.83 -3.17
N GLY A 186 6.16 1.73 -3.39
CA GLY A 186 6.00 0.66 -2.43
C GLY A 186 7.32 -0.02 -2.05
N VAL A 187 8.15 -0.36 -3.04
CA VAL A 187 9.48 -0.96 -2.83
C VAL A 187 10.41 0.03 -2.13
N GLY A 188 10.43 1.30 -2.56
CA GLY A 188 11.26 2.32 -1.94
C GLY A 188 10.88 2.59 -0.47
N GLY A 189 9.57 2.70 -0.18
CA GLY A 189 9.06 2.85 1.18
C GLY A 189 9.42 1.66 2.08
N TRP A 190 9.33 0.44 1.56
CA TRP A 190 9.75 -0.77 2.26
C TRP A 190 11.25 -0.76 2.60
N LEU A 191 12.10 -0.33 1.66
CA LEU A 191 13.55 -0.22 1.86
C LEU A 191 13.89 0.81 2.95
N LEU A 192 13.29 2.00 2.89
CA LEU A 192 13.48 3.03 3.92
C LEU A 192 13.04 2.52 5.30
N TRP A 193 11.93 1.81 5.36
CA TRP A 193 11.43 1.28 6.62
C TRP A 193 12.37 0.21 7.22
N LYS A 194 13.02 -0.61 6.39
CA LYS A 194 14.09 -1.51 6.85
C LYS A 194 15.27 -0.74 7.45
N GLN A 195 15.65 0.40 6.88
CA GLN A 195 16.74 1.21 7.44
C GLN A 195 16.36 1.84 8.79
N ILE A 196 15.13 2.35 8.91
CA ILE A 196 14.60 2.85 10.19
C ILE A 196 14.60 1.73 11.25
N TYR A 197 14.25 0.50 10.87
CA TYR A 197 14.29 -0.65 11.76
C TYR A 197 15.71 -0.96 12.26
N VAL A 198 16.70 -1.00 11.36
CA VAL A 198 18.11 -1.21 11.72
C VAL A 198 18.61 -0.10 12.67
N ALA A 199 18.36 1.16 12.32
CA ALA A 199 18.76 2.31 13.13
C ALA A 199 18.19 2.21 14.56
N ARG A 200 16.89 1.94 14.70
CA ARG A 200 16.25 1.75 16.02
C ARG A 200 16.89 0.64 16.85
N VAL A 201 17.25 -0.48 16.22
CA VAL A 201 17.93 -1.60 16.91
C VAL A 201 19.29 -1.15 17.43
N LEU A 202 20.09 -0.46 16.61
CA LEU A 202 21.41 0.02 16.99
C LEU A 202 21.35 1.08 18.11
N THR A 203 20.47 2.07 18.01
CA THR A 203 20.29 3.10 19.05
C THR A 203 19.85 2.49 20.38
N SER A 204 18.96 1.48 20.33
CA SER A 204 18.52 0.78 21.55
C SER A 204 19.61 -0.05 22.24
N LYS A 205 20.70 -0.39 21.54
CA LYS A 205 21.88 -1.07 22.12
C LYS A 205 22.89 -0.08 22.70
N GLN A 206 22.95 1.15 22.20
CA GLN A 206 23.85 2.19 22.72
C GLN A 206 23.33 2.85 24.01
N LEU A 207 22.02 2.80 24.24
CA LEU A 207 21.35 3.40 25.39
C LEU A 207 21.09 2.44 26.57
N GLY A 208 21.46 1.16 26.45
CA GLY A 208 21.27 0.14 27.49
C GLY A 208 22.55 -0.63 27.73
#